data_AF-A0A7K4FUV7-F1
#
_entry.id   AF-A0A7K4FUV7-F1
#
_cell.length_a   1.000
_cell.length_b   1.000
_cell.length_c   1.000
_cell.angle_alpha   90.00
_cell.angle_beta   90.00
_cell.angle_gamma   90.00
#
_symmetry.space_group_name_H-M   'P 1'
#
loop_
_entity.id
_entity.type
_entity.pdbx_description
1 polymer ?
#
loop_
_entity_poly.entity_id
_entity_poly.type
_entity_poly.pdbx_seq_one_letter_code
_entity_poly.pdbx_strand_id
1 'polypeptide(L)'
;IILSISLYTVLTITSLPIANIVLRSVLISVPLISGVFNALILGMISMSLRYAEYYGIAKSSLAIAIYLGYFFAFRPANYIAYIMFAIIALCIIQIGDLMNYAKLQKEMFG
;
A
#
# COMPACT_ATOMS: atom_id res chain seq x y z
N ILE A 1 3.45 -4.06 7.02
CA ILE A 1 3.17 -5.51 6.83
C ILE A 1 2.07 -5.96 7.78
N ILE A 2 2.31 -5.91 9.10
CA ILE A 2 1.34 -6.30 10.14
C ILE A 2 0.00 -5.58 9.94
N LEU A 3 0.01 -4.24 9.85
CA LEU A 3 -1.21 -3.46 9.67
C LEU A 3 -2.00 -3.84 8.40
N SER A 4 -1.31 -4.05 7.26
CA SER A 4 -1.94 -4.41 5.98
C SER A 4 -2.54 -5.82 5.99
N ILE A 5 -1.86 -6.77 6.64
CA ILE A 5 -2.34 -8.14 6.80
C ILE A 5 -3.51 -8.16 7.80
N SER A 6 -3.42 -7.43 8.92
CA SER A 6 -4.53 -7.28 9.87
C SER A 6 -5.76 -6.65 9.21
N LEU A 7 -5.58 -5.64 8.35
CA LEU A 7 -6.69 -5.03 7.61
C LEU A 7 -7.32 -6.02 6.63
N TYR A 8 -6.52 -6.82 5.92
CA TYR A 8 -7.03 -7.91 5.08
C TYR A 8 -7.85 -8.91 5.89
N THR A 9 -7.32 -9.39 7.02
CA THR A 9 -7.99 -10.37 7.88
C THR A 9 -9.32 -9.82 8.41
N VAL A 10 -9.33 -8.57 8.89
CA VAL A 10 -10.55 -7.89 9.36
C VAL A 10 -11.57 -7.76 8.23
N LEU A 11 -11.18 -7.30 7.05
CA LEU A 11 -12.08 -7.13 5.91
C LEU A 11 -12.61 -8.45 5.33
N THR A 12 -11.90 -9.55 5.56
CA THR A 12 -12.34 -10.90 5.20
C THR A 12 -13.41 -11.42 6.18
N ILE A 13 -13.29 -11.09 7.47
CA ILE A 13 -14.20 -11.55 8.53
C ILE A 13 -15.44 -10.65 8.66
N THR A 14 -15.25 -9.33 8.64
CA THR A 14 -16.33 -8.31 8.82
C THR A 14 -16.84 -7.77 7.49
N SER A 15 -16.86 -8.63 6.46
CA SER A 15 -17.20 -8.37 5.06
C SER A 15 -17.78 -6.98 4.77
N LEU A 16 -17.10 -6.20 3.91
CA LEU A 16 -17.55 -4.87 3.50
C LEU A 16 -19.02 -4.88 3.06
N PRO A 17 -19.83 -3.86 3.42
CA PRO A 17 -21.25 -3.74 3.07
C PRO A 17 -21.42 -3.32 1.60
N ILE A 18 -20.81 -4.09 0.70
CA ILE A 18 -20.80 -3.92 -0.74
C ILE A 18 -21.51 -5.14 -1.32
N ALA A 19 -22.65 -4.90 -1.97
CA ALA A 19 -23.46 -5.95 -2.59
C ALA A 19 -22.77 -6.58 -3.82
N ASN A 20 -21.92 -5.81 -4.51
CA ASN A 20 -21.16 -6.29 -5.66
C ASN A 20 -19.96 -7.13 -5.19
N ILE A 21 -20.04 -8.45 -5.43
CA ILE A 21 -19.03 -9.42 -5.00
C ILE A 21 -17.65 -9.16 -5.62
N VAL A 22 -17.61 -8.70 -6.87
CA VAL A 22 -16.37 -8.45 -7.63
C VAL A 22 -15.68 -7.20 -7.08
N LEU A 23 -16.44 -6.14 -6.80
CA LEU A 23 -15.86 -4.94 -6.23
C LEU A 23 -15.34 -5.18 -4.81
N ARG A 24 -16.09 -5.97 -4.03
CA ARG A 24 -15.70 -6.37 -2.68
C ARG A 24 -14.40 -7.18 -2.67
N SER A 25 -14.26 -8.16 -3.58
CA SER A 25 -13.05 -8.98 -3.66
C SER A 25 -11.83 -8.19 -4.13
N VAL A 26 -11.99 -7.24 -5.05
CA VAL A 26 -10.91 -6.33 -5.46
C VAL A 26 -10.46 -5.45 -4.29
N LEU A 27 -11.38 -4.88 -3.52
CA LEU A 27 -11.01 -4.02 -2.38
C LEU A 27 -10.35 -4.80 -1.22
N ILE A 28 -10.80 -6.02 -0.97
CA ILE A 28 -10.19 -6.91 0.03
C ILE A 28 -8.79 -7.37 -0.39
N SER A 29 -8.54 -7.57 -1.69
CA SER A 29 -7.24 -8.07 -2.16
C SER A 29 -6.13 -7.02 -2.11
N VAL A 30 -6.44 -5.71 -2.13
CA VAL A 30 -5.38 -4.69 -2.12
C VAL A 30 -4.56 -4.63 -0.83
N PRO A 31 -5.15 -4.69 0.38
CA PRO A 31 -4.38 -4.80 1.63
C PRO A 31 -3.47 -6.03 1.66
N LEU A 32 -3.92 -7.17 1.12
CA LEU A 32 -3.13 -8.40 1.03
C LEU A 32 -1.93 -8.23 0.09
N ILE A 33 -2.17 -7.75 -1.14
CA ILE A 33 -1.11 -7.45 -2.12
C ILE A 33 -0.12 -6.45 -1.52
N SER A 34 -0.63 -5.42 -0.84
CA SER A 34 0.24 -4.44 -0.18
C SER A 34 1.10 -5.08 0.92
N GLY A 35 0.53 -5.98 1.73
CA GLY A 35 1.25 -6.75 2.74
C GLY A 35 2.38 -7.60 2.16
N VAL A 36 2.09 -8.38 1.12
CA VAL A 36 3.06 -9.26 0.43
C VAL A 36 4.21 -8.46 -0.17
N PHE A 37 3.91 -7.41 -0.93
CA PHE A 37 4.95 -6.58 -1.52
C PHE A 37 5.77 -5.83 -0.47
N ASN A 38 5.15 -5.37 0.62
CA ASN A 38 5.91 -4.72 1.71
C ASN A 38 6.84 -5.73 2.43
N ALA A 39 6.45 -7.00 2.52
CA ALA A 39 7.32 -8.06 3.03
C ALA A 39 8.49 -8.36 2.07
N LEU A 40 8.24 -8.38 0.77
CA LEU A 40 9.29 -8.51 -0.25
C LEU A 40 10.29 -7.34 -0.17
N ILE A 41 9.81 -6.10 -0.11
CA ILE A 41 10.67 -4.91 -0.01
C ILE A 41 11.48 -4.94 1.29
N LEU A 42 10.87 -5.31 2.42
CA LEU A 42 11.60 -5.45 3.69
C LEU A 42 12.68 -6.54 3.60
N GLY A 43 12.38 -7.67 2.95
CA GLY A 43 13.36 -8.71 2.67
C GLY A 43 14.52 -8.19 1.82
N MET A 44 14.23 -7.42 0.76
CA MET A 44 15.27 -6.84 -0.09
C MET A 44 16.12 -5.80 0.65
N ILE A 45 15.51 -4.96 1.49
CA ILE A 45 16.20 -4.01 2.37
C ILE A 45 17.10 -4.76 3.37
N SER A 46 16.61 -5.84 3.98
CA SER A 46 17.39 -6.65 4.93
C SER A 46 18.59 -7.34 4.29
N MET A 47 18.48 -7.68 3.00
CA MET A 47 19.58 -8.21 2.19
C MET A 47 20.49 -7.10 1.63
N SER A 48 20.26 -5.84 1.99
CA SER A 48 20.98 -4.66 1.48
C SER A 48 21.04 -4.61 -0.05
N LEU A 49 20.01 -5.14 -0.71
CA LEU A 49 19.95 -5.17 -2.17
C LEU A 49 19.84 -3.75 -2.70
N ARG A 50 20.70 -3.42 -3.66
CA ARG A 50 20.71 -2.12 -4.33
C ARG A 50 19.32 -1.84 -4.91
N TYR A 51 18.79 -0.65 -4.64
CA TYR A 51 17.52 -0.14 -5.14
C TYR A 51 16.23 -0.66 -4.50
N ALA A 52 16.29 -1.47 -3.44
CA ALA A 52 15.09 -1.97 -2.74
C ALA A 52 14.13 -0.84 -2.30
N GLU A 53 14.70 0.28 -1.88
CA GLU A 53 14.02 1.51 -1.52
C GLU A 53 13.22 2.13 -2.68
N TYR A 54 13.79 2.12 -3.89
CA TYR A 54 13.12 2.64 -5.08
C TYR A 54 11.95 1.75 -5.53
N TYR A 55 12.05 0.43 -5.34
CA TYR A 55 10.92 -0.47 -5.59
C TYR A 55 9.75 -0.19 -4.65
N GLY A 56 10.03 0.11 -3.37
CA GLY A 56 8.98 0.48 -2.42
C GLY A 56 8.34 1.84 -2.69
N ILE A 57 9.13 2.81 -3.14
CA ILE A 57 8.62 4.12 -3.57
C ILE A 57 7.74 3.96 -4.82
N ALA A 58 8.21 3.23 -5.84
CA ALA A 58 7.47 3.02 -7.09
C ALA A 58 6.15 2.27 -6.89
N LYS A 59 6.12 1.26 -6.02
CA LYS A 59 4.88 0.55 -5.66
C LYS A 59 3.89 1.49 -4.98
N SER A 60 4.36 2.29 -4.03
CA SER A 60 3.51 3.20 -3.25
C SER A 60 2.96 4.33 -4.12
N SER A 61 3.76 4.87 -5.05
CA SER A 61 3.30 5.88 -6.01
C SER A 61 2.29 5.31 -7.01
N LEU A 62 2.48 4.08 -7.49
CA LEU A 62 1.52 3.39 -8.35
C LEU A 62 0.18 3.17 -7.63
N ALA A 63 0.21 2.74 -6.37
CA ALA A 63 -1.00 2.56 -5.58
C ALA A 63 -1.77 3.88 -5.43
N ILE A 64 -1.08 4.98 -5.13
CA ILE A 64 -1.69 6.32 -5.05
C ILE A 64 -2.37 6.69 -6.38
N ALA A 65 -1.67 6.50 -7.50
CA ALA A 65 -2.20 6.81 -8.83
C ALA A 65 -3.46 5.99 -9.15
N ILE A 66 -3.47 4.68 -8.83
CA ILE A 66 -4.62 3.81 -9.05
C ILE A 66 -5.82 4.24 -8.19
N TYR A 67 -5.60 4.50 -6.90
CA TYR A 67 -6.68 4.91 -6.01
C TYR A 67 -7.25 6.28 -6.36
N LEU A 68 -6.40 7.26 -6.69
CA LEU A 68 -6.86 8.55 -7.17
C LEU A 68 -7.61 8.42 -8.50
N GLY A 69 -7.06 7.66 -9.46
CA GLY A 69 -7.69 7.41 -10.75
C GLY A 69 -9.07 6.76 -10.60
N TYR A 70 -9.19 5.76 -9.73
CA TYR A 70 -10.47 5.13 -9.42
C TYR A 70 -11.47 6.11 -8.79
N PHE A 71 -11.01 6.95 -7.86
CA PHE A 71 -11.86 7.95 -7.20
C PHE A 71 -12.42 8.95 -8.22
N PHE A 72 -11.58 9.48 -9.12
CA PHE A 72 -12.01 10.44 -10.14
C PHE A 72 -12.91 9.81 -11.21
N ALA A 73 -12.66 8.56 -11.60
CA ALA A 73 -13.42 7.88 -12.65
C ALA A 73 -14.79 7.39 -12.19
N PHE A 74 -14.89 6.84 -10.97
CA PHE A 74 -16.09 6.11 -10.53
C PHE A 74 -16.83 6.77 -9.36
N ARG A 75 -16.26 7.81 -8.73
CA ARG A 75 -16.83 8.52 -7.58
C ARG A 75 -17.49 7.57 -6.57
N PRO A 76 -16.71 6.65 -5.98
CA PRO A 76 -17.26 5.61 -5.14
C PRO A 76 -17.93 6.19 -3.89
N ALA A 77 -18.83 5.40 -3.29
CA ALA A 77 -19.54 5.79 -2.08
C ALA A 77 -18.58 6.24 -0.95
N ASN A 78 -19.02 7.18 -0.11
CA ASN A 78 -18.18 7.86 0.88
C ASN A 78 -17.35 6.91 1.77
N TYR A 79 -17.92 5.77 2.18
CA TYR A 79 -17.20 4.79 3.01
C TYR A 79 -16.01 4.14 2.28
N ILE A 80 -16.13 3.89 0.97
CA ILE A 80 -15.03 3.39 0.14
C ILE A 80 -14.00 4.50 -0.06
N ALA A 81 -14.44 5.73 -0.31
CA ALA A 81 -13.56 6.88 -0.45
C ALA A 81 -12.68 7.09 0.80
N TYR A 82 -13.26 7.02 2.01
CA TYR A 82 -12.49 7.14 3.25
C TYR A 82 -11.41 6.07 3.38
N ILE A 83 -11.70 4.82 3.04
CA ILE A 83 -10.72 3.72 3.04
C ILE A 83 -9.62 3.99 2.01
N MET A 84 -9.98 4.43 0.81
CA MET A 84 -9.00 4.77 -0.24
C MET A 84 -8.07 5.90 0.18
N PHE A 85 -8.59 6.97 0.79
CA PHE A 85 -7.77 8.07 1.30
C PHE A 85 -6.87 7.64 2.46
N ALA A 86 -7.33 6.76 3.35
CA ALA A 86 -6.49 6.17 4.39
C ALA A 86 -5.32 5.37 3.80
N ILE A 87 -5.57 4.60 2.74
CA ILE A 87 -4.51 3.85 2.04
C ILE A 87 -3.52 4.80 1.35
N ILE A 88 -4.00 5.86 0.69
CA ILE A 88 -3.15 6.90 0.10
C ILE A 88 -2.26 7.54 1.17
N ALA A 89 -2.82 7.90 2.33
CA ALA A 89 -2.05 8.50 3.43
C ALA A 89 -0.94 7.57 3.92
N LEU A 90 -1.23 6.27 4.08
CA LEU A 90 -0.22 5.27 4.44
C LEU A 90 0.87 5.11 3.37
N CYS A 91 0.52 5.16 2.09
CA CYS A 91 1.49 5.15 1.00
C CYS A 91 2.41 6.38 1.03
N ILE A 92 1.89 7.57 1.36
CA ILE A 92 2.70 8.79 1.48
C ILE A 92 3.71 8.66 2.63
N ILE A 93 3.26 8.18 3.80
CA ILE A 93 4.14 7.93 4.96
C ILE A 93 5.24 6.93 4.57
N GLN A 94 4.86 5.82 3.91
CA GLN A 94 5.81 4.80 3.47
C GLN A 94 6.86 5.35 2.49
N ILE A 95 6.47 6.23 1.56
CA ILE A 95 7.43 6.91 0.66
C ILE A 95 8.40 7.76 1.48
N GLY A 96 7.90 8.54 2.45
CA GLY A 96 8.74 9.36 3.33
C GLY A 96 9.78 8.54 4.09
N ASP A 97 9.38 7.42 4.68
CA ASP A 97 10.29 6.52 5.41
C ASP A 97 11.35 5.92 4.48
N LEU A 98 10.96 5.45 3.30
CA LEU A 98 11.89 4.88 2.33
C LEU A 98 12.87 5.92 1.77
N MET A 99 12.43 7.17 1.58
CA MET A 99 13.31 8.26 1.16
C MET A 99 14.33 8.62 2.25
N ASN A 100 13.94 8.62 3.53
CA ASN A 100 14.86 8.83 4.64
C ASN A 100 15.84 7.67 4.77
N TYR A 101 15.37 6.43 4.59
CA TYR A 101 16.24 5.26 4.54
C TYR A 101 17.26 5.34 3.41
N ALA A 102 16.84 5.74 2.20
CA ALA A 102 17.73 5.92 1.05
C ALA A 102 18.84 6.96 1.33
N LYS A 103 18.49 8.08 1.99
CA LYS A 103 19.46 9.10 2.42
C LYS A 103 20.46 8.53 3.42
N LEU A 104 19.98 7.86 4.46
CA LEU A 104 20.84 7.23 5.48
C LEU A 104 21.76 6.17 4.88
N GLN A 105 21.25 5.32 3.98
CA GLN A 105 22.05 4.31 3.30
C GLN A 105 23.17 4.95 2.47
N LYS A 106 22.89 6.06 1.79
CA LYS A 106 23.90 6.82 1.04
C LYS A 106 24.93 7.47 1.98
N GLU A 107 24.52 8.01 3.11
CA GLU A 107 25.45 8.56 4.11
C GLU A 107 26.35 7.49 4.74
N MET A 108 25.82 6.27 4.96
CA MET A 108 26.58 5.16 5.56
C MET A 108 27.51 4.45 4.56
N PHE A 109 27.16 4.41 3.27
CA PHE A 109 27.86 3.58 2.28
C PHE A 109 28.38 4.32 1.02
N GLY A 110 28.12 5.62 0.86
CA GLY A 110 28.64 6.48 -0.22
C GLY A 110 27.64 6.86 -1.32
#